data_AF-A0A7C7EA88-F1
#
_entry.id   AF-A0A7C7EA88-F1
#
_cell.length_a   1.000
_cell.length_b   1.000
_cell.length_c   1.000
_cell.angle_alpha   90.00
_cell.angle_beta   90.00
_cell.angle_gamma   90.00
#
_symmetry.space_group_name_H-M   'P 1'
#
loop_
_entity.id
_entity.type
_entity.pdbx_description
1 polymer ?
#
loop_
_entity_poly.entity_id
_entity_poly.type
_entity_poly.pdbx_seq_one_letter_code
_entity_poly.pdbx_strand_id
1 'polypeptide(L)'
;MKRYYNEHSYKLEVRGALFSCIFEVVRRCGKVQLGYFKKEFILGDYESVRDFAAQKGIKYNWYFAEKTKGWAEEKRARQEQKQSKIIEKTIEKIAKRSLIEMWLIPMQRRSYYQ
;
A
#
# COMPACT_ATOMS: atom_id res chain seq x y z
N MET A 1 20.11 -54.94 25.32
CA MET A 1 18.90 -54.10 25.18
C MET A 1 18.84 -53.54 23.77
N LYS A 2 17.98 -54.10 22.89
CA LYS A 2 17.81 -53.59 21.52
C LYS A 2 16.77 -52.46 21.57
N ARG A 3 17.23 -51.21 21.40
CA ARG A 3 16.34 -50.06 21.21
C ARG A 3 15.70 -50.20 19.83
N TYR A 4 14.56 -50.88 19.75
CA TYR A 4 13.69 -50.82 18.58
C TYR A 4 13.06 -49.43 18.55
N TYR A 5 13.83 -48.50 17.99
CA TYR A 5 13.32 -47.23 17.58
C TYR A 5 12.29 -47.50 16.46
N ASN A 6 11.02 -47.34 16.80
CA ASN A 6 9.84 -47.57 15.97
C ASN A 6 9.87 -46.69 14.70
N GLU A 7 10.05 -47.28 13.52
CA GLU A 7 10.15 -46.58 12.21
C GLU A 7 8.99 -45.61 11.92
N HIS A 8 7.84 -45.86 12.54
CA HIS A 8 6.67 -45.00 12.44
C HIS A 8 6.87 -43.61 13.08
N SER A 9 7.72 -43.51 14.11
CA SER A 9 7.98 -42.27 14.84
C SER A 9 8.81 -41.28 14.00
N TYR A 10 9.88 -41.73 13.34
CA TYR A 10 10.72 -40.86 12.49
C TYR A 10 9.93 -40.35 11.27
N LYS A 11 9.06 -41.20 10.70
CA LYS A 11 8.21 -40.79 9.57
C LYS A 11 7.22 -39.69 9.96
N LEU A 12 6.72 -39.68 11.19
CA LEU A 12 5.81 -38.63 11.69
C LEU A 12 6.56 -37.33 11.99
N GLU A 13 7.74 -37.39 12.62
CA GLU A 13 8.57 -36.20 12.87
C GLU A 13 9.08 -35.55 11.59
N VAL A 14 9.57 -36.36 10.64
CA VAL A 14 10.05 -35.86 9.34
C VAL A 14 8.89 -35.28 8.52
N ARG A 15 7.71 -35.90 8.55
CA ARG A 15 6.49 -35.32 7.96
C ARG A 15 6.09 -34.01 8.64
N GLY A 16 6.15 -33.93 9.98
CA GLY A 16 5.86 -32.72 10.73
C GLY A 16 6.85 -31.58 10.42
N ALA A 17 8.13 -31.89 10.32
CA ALA A 17 9.18 -30.94 9.95
C ALA A 17 9.04 -30.45 8.51
N LEU A 18 8.75 -31.35 7.56
CA LEU A 18 8.45 -31.00 6.17
C LEU A 18 7.18 -30.14 6.07
N PHE A 19 6.13 -30.47 6.81
CA PHE A 19 4.89 -29.68 6.82
C PHE A 19 5.13 -28.28 7.39
N SER A 20 5.91 -28.18 8.48
CA SER A 20 6.30 -26.92 9.10
C SER A 20 7.12 -26.06 8.13
N CYS A 21 8.12 -26.64 7.48
CA CYS A 21 8.98 -25.94 6.53
C CYS A 21 8.21 -25.46 5.28
N ILE A 22 7.35 -26.32 4.72
CA ILE A 22 6.47 -25.96 3.59
C ILE A 22 5.50 -24.85 4.02
N PHE A 23 4.92 -24.95 5.21
CA PHE A 23 4.01 -23.93 5.74
C PHE A 23 4.73 -22.58 5.92
N GLU A 24 5.95 -22.56 6.46
CA GLU A 24 6.73 -21.33 6.60
C GLU A 24 7.12 -20.71 5.26
N VAL A 25 7.52 -21.53 4.27
CA VAL A 25 7.85 -21.07 2.92
C VAL A 25 6.63 -20.46 2.25
N VAL A 26 5.48 -21.15 2.27
CA VAL A 26 4.21 -20.64 1.72
C VAL A 26 3.79 -19.34 2.42
N ARG A 27 3.97 -19.26 3.74
CA ARG A 27 3.64 -18.06 4.52
C ARG A 27 4.56 -16.88 4.18
N ARG A 28 5.86 -17.09 3.95
CA ARG A 28 6.80 -16.06 3.48
C ARG A 28 6.48 -15.62 2.05
N CYS A 29 6.26 -16.55 1.13
CA CYS A 29 5.89 -16.23 -0.26
C CYS A 29 4.57 -15.44 -0.31
N GLY A 30 3.57 -15.83 0.48
CA GLY A 30 2.30 -15.10 0.59
C GLY A 30 2.47 -13.66 1.07
N LYS A 31 3.31 -13.43 2.09
CA LYS A 31 3.63 -12.06 2.58
C LYS A 31 4.25 -11.18 1.48
N VAL A 32 5.18 -11.73 0.70
CA VAL A 32 5.85 -11.00 -0.38
C VAL A 32 4.83 -10.62 -1.47
N GLN A 33 3.99 -11.56 -1.90
CA GLN A 33 2.94 -11.32 -2.90
C GLN A 33 1.89 -10.28 -2.43
N LEU A 34 1.47 -10.34 -1.17
CA LEU A 34 0.55 -9.36 -0.56
C LEU A 34 1.09 -7.92 -0.63
N GLY A 35 2.41 -7.73 -0.48
CA GLY A 35 3.03 -6.41 -0.61
C GLY A 35 2.95 -5.84 -2.04
N TYR A 36 3.13 -6.68 -3.07
CA TYR A 36 2.97 -6.27 -4.46
C TYR A 36 1.52 -5.94 -4.79
N PHE A 37 0.59 -6.80 -4.39
CA PHE A 37 -0.85 -6.56 -4.57
C PHE A 37 -1.33 -5.30 -3.87
N LYS A 38 -0.80 -4.98 -2.69
CA LYS A 38 -1.14 -3.74 -1.99
C LYS A 38 -0.73 -2.50 -2.78
N LYS A 39 0.49 -2.50 -3.31
CA LYS A 39 0.97 -1.39 -4.16
C LYS A 39 0.11 -1.25 -5.40
N GLU A 40 -0.17 -2.37 -6.06
CA GLU A 40 -1.00 -2.39 -7.27
C GLU A 40 -2.42 -1.90 -7.00
N PHE A 41 -3.05 -2.32 -5.90
CA PHE A 41 -4.38 -1.88 -5.50
C PHE A 41 -4.46 -0.37 -5.20
N ILE A 42 -3.45 0.16 -4.49
CA ILE A 42 -3.37 1.58 -4.13
C ILE A 42 -3.16 2.44 -5.38
N LEU A 43 -2.34 1.97 -6.33
CA LEU A 43 -2.02 2.71 -7.55
C LEU A 43 -3.08 2.56 -8.66
N GLY A 44 -3.77 1.43 -8.71
CA GLY A 44 -4.76 1.12 -9.75
C GLY A 44 -6.16 1.63 -9.45
N ASP A 45 -7.03 1.55 -10.46
CA ASP A 45 -8.40 2.05 -10.40
C ASP A 45 -9.39 0.93 -10.07
N TYR A 46 -9.32 0.47 -8.82
CA TYR A 46 -10.19 -0.56 -8.27
C TYR A 46 -11.13 0.05 -7.24
N GLU A 47 -12.43 -0.26 -7.37
CA GLU A 47 -13.50 0.21 -6.47
C GLU A 47 -13.37 -0.43 -5.08
N SER A 48 -13.20 -1.75 -5.03
CA SER A 48 -13.00 -2.48 -3.78
C SER A 48 -11.90 -3.52 -3.85
N VAL A 49 -11.47 -3.97 -2.66
CA VAL A 49 -10.52 -5.09 -2.52
C VAL A 49 -11.11 -6.39 -3.10
N ARG A 50 -12.44 -6.54 -3.09
CA ARG A 50 -13.12 -7.70 -3.69
C ARG A 50 -13.03 -7.67 -5.21
N ASP A 51 -13.22 -6.50 -5.81
CA ASP A 51 -13.10 -6.34 -7.27
C ASP A 51 -11.66 -6.58 -7.72
N PHE A 52 -10.70 -6.06 -6.95
CA PHE A 52 -9.29 -6.35 -7.16
C PHE A 52 -9.01 -7.86 -7.12
N ALA A 53 -9.54 -8.56 -6.12
CA ALA A 53 -9.38 -10.01 -6.01
C ALA A 53 -10.02 -10.75 -7.20
N ALA A 54 -11.22 -10.34 -7.63
CA ALA A 54 -11.92 -10.92 -8.77
C ALA A 54 -11.13 -10.74 -10.07
N GLN A 55 -10.62 -9.53 -10.34
CA GLN A 55 -9.81 -9.24 -11.54
C GLN A 55 -8.47 -10.00 -11.54
N LYS A 56 -7.90 -10.27 -10.36
CA LYS A 56 -6.66 -11.05 -10.21
C LYS A 56 -6.88 -12.57 -10.16
N GLY A 57 -8.13 -13.04 -10.23
CA GLY A 57 -8.45 -14.46 -10.10
C GLY A 57 -8.15 -15.02 -8.70
N ILE A 58 -8.07 -14.16 -7.68
CA ILE A 58 -7.78 -14.55 -6.31
C ILE A 58 -9.10 -14.87 -5.61
N LYS A 59 -9.19 -16.08 -5.04
CA LYS A 59 -10.35 -16.45 -4.22
C LYS A 59 -10.40 -15.61 -2.95
N TYR A 60 -11.47 -14.85 -2.79
CA TYR A 60 -11.73 -14.08 -1.58
C TYR A 60 -12.08 -15.01 -0.40
N ASN A 61 -11.07 -15.41 0.36
CA ASN A 61 -11.21 -16.26 1.55
C ASN A 61 -11.01 -15.45 2.84
N TRP A 62 -11.24 -16.07 4.01
CA TRP A 62 -11.12 -15.40 5.30
C TRP A 62 -9.70 -14.83 5.52
N TYR A 63 -8.67 -15.58 5.11
CA TYR A 63 -7.27 -15.21 5.28
C TYR A 63 -6.92 -13.98 4.44
N PHE A 64 -7.34 -13.95 3.18
CA PHE A 64 -7.15 -12.83 2.28
C PHE A 64 -7.87 -11.60 2.82
N ALA A 65 -9.14 -11.74 3.21
CA ALA A 65 -9.93 -10.66 3.80
C ALA A 65 -9.25 -10.07 5.06
N GLU A 66 -8.69 -10.90 5.93
CA GLU A 66 -7.95 -10.45 7.12
C GLU A 66 -6.69 -9.67 6.72
N LYS A 67 -5.93 -10.16 5.74
CA LYS A 67 -4.66 -9.53 5.32
C LYS A 67 -4.85 -8.25 4.50
N THR A 68 -6.00 -8.12 3.82
CA THR A 68 -6.34 -6.94 3.03
C THR A 68 -7.18 -5.91 3.79
N LYS A 69 -7.46 -6.16 5.06
CA LYS A 69 -8.19 -5.23 5.92
C LYS A 69 -7.43 -3.90 6.00
N GLY A 70 -8.15 -2.78 5.87
CA GLY A 70 -7.58 -1.42 5.90
C GLY A 70 -6.93 -0.95 4.61
N TRP A 71 -6.85 -1.77 3.55
CA TRP A 71 -6.25 -1.32 2.27
C TRP A 71 -7.04 -0.19 1.62
N ALA A 72 -8.38 -0.26 1.67
CA ALA A 72 -9.25 0.78 1.13
C ALA A 72 -9.12 2.10 1.91
N GLU A 73 -9.05 2.02 3.24
CA GLU A 73 -8.85 3.17 4.13
C GLU A 73 -7.49 3.83 3.86
N GLU A 74 -6.44 3.03 3.73
CA GLU A 74 -5.10 3.52 3.41
C GLU A 74 -5.02 4.19 2.03
N LYS A 75 -5.73 3.64 1.04
CA LYS A 75 -5.82 4.26 -0.30
C LYS A 75 -6.49 5.64 -0.21
N ARG A 76 -7.61 5.75 0.53
CA ARG A 76 -8.31 7.02 0.75
C ARG A 76 -7.43 8.04 1.47
N ALA A 77 -6.82 7.65 2.59
CA ALA A 77 -5.93 8.53 3.37
C ALA A 77 -4.75 9.06 2.55
N ARG A 78 -4.13 8.23 1.70
CA ARG A 78 -3.05 8.69 0.80
C ARG A 78 -3.55 9.66 -0.26
N GLN A 79 -4.77 9.45 -0.77
CA GLN A 79 -5.36 10.33 -1.77
C GLN A 79 -5.69 11.69 -1.18
N GLU A 80 -6.28 11.71 0.02
CA GLU A 80 -6.53 12.93 0.78
C GLU A 80 -5.23 13.70 1.07
N GLN A 81 -4.18 13.02 1.56
CA GLN A 81 -2.88 13.65 1.78
C GLN A 81 -2.27 14.26 0.52
N LYS A 82 -2.37 13.56 -0.64
CA LYS A 82 -1.91 14.10 -1.92
C LYS A 82 -2.70 15.35 -2.31
N GLN A 83 -4.02 15.32 -2.17
CA GLN A 83 -4.89 16.45 -2.48
C GLN A 83 -4.58 17.65 -1.60
N SER A 84 -4.47 17.48 -0.28
CA SER A 84 -4.09 18.56 0.65
C SER A 84 -2.76 19.19 0.27
N LYS A 85 -1.74 18.37 -0.05
CA LYS A 85 -0.42 18.86 -0.47
C LYS A 85 -0.47 19.64 -1.79
N ILE A 86 -1.34 19.28 -2.73
CA ILE A 86 -1.55 20.01 -3.98
C ILE A 86 -2.22 21.36 -3.69
N ILE A 87 -3.24 21.35 -2.83
CA ILE A 87 -3.97 22.56 -2.43
C ILE A 87 -3.02 23.54 -1.75
N GLU A 88 -2.24 23.10 -0.77
CA GLU A 88 -1.23 23.91 -0.08
C GLU A 88 -0.25 24.56 -1.05
N LYS A 89 0.36 23.77 -1.95
CA LYS A 89 1.29 24.30 -2.96
C LYS A 89 0.62 25.28 -3.93
N THR A 90 -0.65 25.07 -4.24
CA THR A 90 -1.40 25.95 -5.14
C THR A 90 -1.69 27.29 -4.45
N ILE A 91 -2.11 27.25 -3.18
CA ILE A 91 -2.31 28.45 -2.36
C ILE A 91 -0.99 29.22 -2.21
N GLU A 92 0.12 28.54 -1.93
CA GLU A 92 1.43 29.17 -1.80
C GLU A 92 1.85 29.91 -3.08
N LYS A 93 1.64 29.28 -4.25
CA LYS A 93 1.93 29.91 -5.55
C LYS A 93 1.04 31.12 -5.82
N ILE A 94 -0.25 31.03 -5.51
CA ILE A 94 -1.19 32.15 -5.68
C ILE A 94 -0.79 33.30 -4.76
N ALA A 95 -0.55 33.03 -3.48
CA ALA A 95 -0.14 34.04 -2.51
C ALA A 95 1.16 34.76 -2.92
N LYS A 96 2.17 34.00 -3.37
CA LYS A 96 3.42 34.57 -3.89
C LYS A 96 3.18 35.48 -5.09
N ARG A 97 2.37 35.03 -6.05
CA ARG A 97 2.03 35.83 -7.24
C ARG A 97 1.27 37.10 -6.86
N SER A 98 0.25 37.00 -6.01
CA SER A 98 -0.53 38.16 -5.57
C SER A 98 0.31 39.17 -4.80
N LEU A 99 1.24 38.72 -3.95
CA LEU A 99 2.20 39.62 -3.31
C LEU A 99 3.04 40.35 -4.36
N ILE A 100 3.66 39.61 -5.29
CA ILE A 100 4.47 40.20 -6.37
C ILE A 100 3.65 41.26 -7.14
N GLU A 101 2.44 40.94 -7.56
CA GLU A 101 1.54 41.87 -8.28
C GLU A 101 1.21 43.11 -7.42
N MET A 102 0.91 42.93 -6.13
CA MET A 102 0.61 44.03 -5.22
C MET A 102 1.80 44.97 -4.98
N TRP A 103 3.03 44.46 -4.96
CA TRP A 103 4.24 45.28 -4.77
C TRP A 103 4.74 45.92 -6.09
N LEU A 104 4.59 45.23 -7.23
CA LEU A 104 5.08 45.73 -8.53
C LEU A 104 4.16 46.78 -9.17
N ILE A 105 2.84 46.65 -9.06
CA ILE A 105 1.89 47.57 -9.70
C ILE A 105 2.04 49.03 -9.19
N PRO A 106 2.18 49.29 -7.88
CA PRO A 106 2.44 50.64 -7.37
C PRO A 106 3.82 51.18 -7.75
N MET A 107 4.85 50.32 -7.81
CA MET A 107 6.21 50.73 -8.20
C MET A 107 6.30 51.14 -9.67
N GLN A 108 5.65 50.39 -10.56
CA GLN A 108 5.60 50.74 -11.98
C GLN A 108 4.88 52.08 -12.18
N ARG A 109 3.73 52.32 -11.52
CA ARG A 109 3.02 53.61 -11.62
C ARG A 109 3.85 54.81 -11.18
N ARG A 110 4.77 54.67 -10.21
CA ARG A 110 5.62 55.78 -9.76
C ARG A 110 6.69 56.20 -10.78
N SER A 111 7.12 55.29 -11.64
CA SER A 111 8.15 55.55 -12.67
C SER A 111 7.61 56.26 -13.91
N TYR A 112 6.30 56.23 -14.17
CA TYR A 112 5.69 56.84 -15.36
C TYR A 112 5.35 58.34 -15.21
N TYR A 113 5.49 58.90 -14.02
CA TYR A 113 5.22 60.32 -13.73
C TYR A 113 6.49 61.13 -13.40
N GLN A 114 7.68 60.58 -13.67
CA GLN A 114 8.95 61.31 -13.70
C GLN A 114 9.38 61.49 -15.16
#